data_AF-A0A444YUP0-F1
#
_entry.id   AF-A0A444YUP0-F1
#
_cell.length_a   1.000
_cell.length_b   1.000
_cell.length_c   1.000
_cell.angle_alpha   90.00
_cell.angle_beta   90.00
_cell.angle_gamma   90.00
#
_symmetry.space_group_name_H-M   'P 1'
#
loop_
_entity.id
_entity.type
_entity.pdbx_description
1 polymer ?
#
loop_
_entity_poly.entity_id
_entity_poly.type
_entity_poly.pdbx_seq_one_letter_code
_entity_poly.pdbx_strand_id
1 'polypeptide(L)'
;MSEDDLPYEVQITISGDLKTIGRYSFGNQLNSTMIAHPKVNPVSRELFALSYDVSRPYLKYFRFLPEGEKSPDMEIRLFVGEMINGGSPVMYDGKKNRGSGFSPIFTSVSASWFGGGGGGKCW
;
A
#
# COMPACT_ATOMS: atom_id res chain seq x y z
N MET A 1 11.78 -5.12 -2.37
CA MET A 1 11.18 -4.87 -1.03
C MET A 1 10.63 -6.17 -0.51
N SER A 2 10.66 -6.40 0.81
CA SER A 2 10.01 -7.55 1.42
C SER A 2 8.59 -7.16 1.80
N GLU A 3 7.62 -8.04 1.55
CA GLU A 3 6.24 -7.85 1.97
C GLU A 3 6.01 -8.24 3.43
N ASP A 4 6.89 -9.08 3.99
CA ASP A 4 6.79 -9.64 5.34
C ASP A 4 7.79 -9.01 6.34
N ASP A 5 8.63 -8.06 5.92
CA ASP A 5 9.59 -7.35 6.78
C ASP A 5 9.56 -5.84 6.48
N LEU A 6 10.22 -5.04 7.32
CA LEU A 6 10.45 -3.64 7.04
C LEU A 6 11.33 -3.46 5.79
N PRO A 7 11.19 -2.34 5.06
CA PRO A 7 12.10 -1.99 3.98
C PRO A 7 13.55 -1.93 4.46
N TYR A 8 14.49 -2.24 3.56
CA TYR A 8 15.92 -2.04 3.80
C TYR A 8 16.42 -0.87 2.95
N GLU A 9 17.17 0.02 3.58
CA GLU A 9 17.87 1.08 2.89
C GLU A 9 19.15 0.54 2.26
N VAL A 10 19.33 0.84 0.98
CA VAL A 10 20.52 0.48 0.20
C VAL A 10 21.11 1.77 -0.35
N GLN A 11 22.39 1.98 -0.06
CA GLN A 11 23.15 3.11 -0.55
C GLN A 11 23.96 2.67 -1.79
N ILE A 12 23.90 3.48 -2.85
CA ILE A 12 24.79 3.36 -4.01
C ILE A 12 26.06 4.15 -3.67
N THR A 13 27.21 3.48 -3.68
CA THR A 13 28.51 4.09 -3.42
C THR A 13 29.04 4.85 -4.65
N ILE A 14 30.06 5.69 -4.46
CA ILE A 14 30.69 6.45 -5.55
C ILE A 14 31.33 5.50 -6.60
N SER A 15 31.77 4.31 -6.20
CA SER A 15 32.29 3.27 -7.11
C SER A 15 31.19 2.55 -7.91
N GLY A 16 29.92 2.76 -7.57
CA GLY A 16 28.78 2.03 -8.15
C GLY A 16 28.40 0.75 -7.41
N ASP A 17 29.10 0.40 -6.32
CA ASP A 17 28.73 -0.75 -5.47
C ASP A 17 27.50 -0.44 -4.61
N LEU A 18 26.80 -1.48 -4.18
CA LEU A 18 25.64 -1.41 -3.30
C LEU A 18 26.03 -1.76 -1.86
N LYS A 19 25.70 -0.88 -0.91
CA LYS A 19 25.87 -1.10 0.52
C LYS A 19 24.52 -1.09 1.23
N THR A 20 24.18 -2.18 1.90
CA THR A 20 23.01 -2.21 2.79
C THR A 20 23.30 -1.39 4.05
N ILE A 21 22.47 -0.40 4.33
CA ILE A 21 22.56 0.43 5.54
C ILE A 21 21.84 -0.27 6.70
N GLY A 22 20.65 -0.81 6.44
CA GLY A 22 19.88 -1.55 7.43
C GLY A 22 18.38 -1.45 7.22
N ARG A 23 17.61 -1.82 8.23
CA ARG A 23 16.15 -1.67 8.25
C ARG A 23 15.77 -0.20 8.30
N TYR A 24 14.77 0.18 7.52
CA TYR A 24 14.30 1.53 7.38
C TYR A 24 12.83 1.64 7.80
N SER A 25 12.60 2.33 8.93
CA SER A 25 11.28 2.50 9.56
C SER A 25 10.64 3.86 9.27
N PHE A 26 11.16 4.64 8.31
CA PHE A 26 10.75 6.02 8.04
C PHE A 26 10.76 6.90 9.31
N GLY A 27 11.85 6.84 10.09
CA GLY A 27 11.93 7.54 11.37
C GLY A 27 10.93 7.01 12.41
N ASN A 28 10.72 5.69 12.44
CA ASN A 28 9.78 4.99 13.34
C ASN A 28 8.29 5.29 13.10
N GLN A 29 7.94 5.82 11.93
CA GLN A 29 6.54 6.04 11.54
C GLN A 29 5.87 4.76 11.00
N LEU A 30 6.68 3.81 10.53
CA LEU A 30 6.21 2.52 10.00
C LEU A 30 6.40 1.40 11.05
N ASN A 31 5.31 1.03 11.71
CA ASN A 31 5.26 -0.01 12.74
C ASN A 31 4.73 -1.38 12.23
N SER A 32 4.40 -1.47 10.94
CA SER A 32 3.85 -2.67 10.29
C SER A 32 4.56 -2.94 8.98
N THR A 33 4.40 -4.14 8.44
CA THR A 33 4.90 -4.49 7.11
C THR A 33 4.23 -3.64 6.03
N MET A 34 4.91 -3.45 4.90
CA MET A 34 4.40 -2.69 3.77
C MET A 34 4.50 -3.56 2.52
N ILE A 35 3.50 -3.50 1.64
CA ILE A 35 3.55 -4.24 0.37
C ILE A 35 4.85 -3.94 -0.39
N ALA A 36 5.35 -4.92 -1.13
CA ALA A 36 6.58 -4.77 -1.91
C ALA A 36 6.45 -3.79 -3.11
N HIS A 37 5.22 -3.35 -3.40
CA HIS A 37 4.88 -2.51 -4.57
C HIS A 37 4.23 -1.17 -4.18
N PRO A 38 4.88 -0.31 -3.36
CA PRO A 38 4.39 1.05 -3.15
C PRO A 38 4.42 1.83 -4.47
N LYS A 39 3.50 2.79 -4.63
CA LYS A 39 3.38 3.61 -5.84
C LYS A 39 3.67 5.06 -5.51
N VAL A 40 4.53 5.70 -6.30
CA VAL A 40 4.83 7.14 -6.14
C VAL A 40 4.04 7.93 -7.17
N ASN A 41 3.36 9.00 -6.74
CA ASN A 41 2.71 9.93 -7.67
C ASN A 41 3.77 10.81 -8.34
N PRO A 42 3.85 10.83 -9.68
CA PRO A 42 4.89 11.58 -10.39
C PRO A 42 4.77 13.10 -10.24
N VAL A 43 3.58 13.62 -9.92
CA VAL A 43 3.31 15.05 -9.75
C VAL A 43 3.48 15.48 -8.30
N SER A 44 2.77 14.83 -7.36
CA SER A 44 2.84 15.20 -5.94
C SER A 44 4.05 14.63 -5.21
N ARG A 45 4.72 13.62 -5.79
CA ARG A 45 5.81 12.84 -5.18
C ARG A 45 5.44 12.11 -3.88
N GLU A 46 4.14 11.99 -3.60
CA GLU A 46 3.67 11.20 -2.47
C GLU A 46 3.85 9.71 -2.77
N LEU A 47 4.25 8.95 -1.75
CA LEU A 47 4.37 7.50 -1.80
C LEU A 47 3.14 6.88 -1.18
N PHE A 48 2.41 6.09 -1.97
CA PHE A 48 1.22 5.37 -1.58
C PHE A 48 1.56 3.92 -1.28
N ALA A 49 1.07 3.43 -0.15
CA ALA A 49 1.40 2.11 0.34
C ALA A 49 0.21 1.45 1.03
N LEU A 50 0.28 0.12 1.05
CA LEU A 50 -0.69 -0.75 1.72
C LEU A 50 0.06 -1.62 2.73
N SER A 51 -0.65 -2.05 3.75
CA SER A 51 -0.20 -3.05 4.73
C SER A 51 -1.35 -4.00 5.00
N TYR A 52 -1.08 -5.29 5.07
CA TYR A 52 -2.05 -6.28 5.51
C TYR A 52 -1.46 -7.11 6.65
N ASP A 53 -2.32 -7.62 7.51
CA ASP A 53 -1.96 -8.49 8.62
C ASP A 53 -2.62 -9.85 8.36
N VAL A 54 -1.83 -10.91 8.19
CA VAL A 54 -2.37 -12.26 7.94
C VAL A 54 -3.28 -12.75 9.07
N SER A 55 -3.13 -12.20 10.29
CA SER A 55 -3.97 -12.56 11.44
C SER A 55 -5.30 -11.81 11.49
N ARG A 56 -5.46 -10.72 10.73
CA ARG A 56 -6.62 -9.83 10.82
C ARG A 56 -7.13 -9.43 9.44
N PRO A 57 -8.43 -9.62 9.13
CA PRO A 57 -8.97 -9.40 7.78
C PRO A 57 -9.26 -7.92 7.50
N TYR A 58 -8.25 -7.07 7.66
CA TYR A 58 -8.29 -5.70 7.21
C TYR A 58 -6.98 -5.35 6.50
N LEU A 59 -7.12 -4.46 5.53
CA LEU A 59 -6.02 -3.84 4.84
C LEU A 59 -5.89 -2.41 5.35
N LYS A 60 -4.67 -1.92 5.53
CA LYS A 60 -4.40 -0.54 5.90
C LYS A 60 -3.82 0.19 4.70
N TYR A 61 -4.33 1.39 4.47
CA TYR A 61 -3.80 2.32 3.49
C TYR A 61 -3.16 3.50 4.20
N PHE A 62 -1.98 3.91 3.74
CA PHE A 62 -1.31 5.12 4.18
C PHE A 62 -0.48 5.69 3.03
N ARG A 63 -0.12 6.97 3.17
CA ARG A 63 0.79 7.66 2.25
C ARG A 63 1.90 8.34 3.02
N PHE A 64 3.04 8.50 2.37
CA PHE A 64 4.11 9.40 2.83
C PHE A 64 4.12 10.64 1.94
N LEU A 65 4.19 11.79 2.59
CA LEU A 65 4.50 13.05 1.94
C LEU A 65 5.96 13.07 1.44
N PRO A 66 6.30 13.92 0.45
CA PRO A 66 7.68 14.07 -0.03
C PRO A 66 8.68 14.41 1.08
N GLU A 67 8.22 15.07 2.13
CA GLU A 67 8.99 15.45 3.32
C GLU A 67 9.27 14.25 4.25
N GLY A 68 8.69 13.08 3.96
CA GLY A 68 8.85 11.86 4.75
C GLY A 68 7.83 11.69 5.87
N GLU A 69 6.84 12.58 5.99
CA GLU A 69 5.77 12.48 6.98
C GLU A 69 4.70 11.49 6.53
N LYS A 70 4.33 10.56 7.43
CA LYS A 70 3.31 9.54 7.20
C LYS A 70 1.92 10.08 7.54
N SER A 71 0.95 9.82 6.66
CA SER A 71 -0.46 10.04 6.97
C SER A 71 -0.99 9.05 8.02
N PRO A 72 -2.12 9.37 8.68
CA PRO A 72 -2.85 8.40 9.48
C PRO A 72 -3.22 7.14 8.67
N ASP A 73 -3.26 5.98 9.36
CA ASP A 73 -3.70 4.72 8.77
C ASP A 73 -5.21 4.78 8.47
N MET A 74 -5.61 4.40 7.26
CA MET A 74 -7.00 4.21 6.89
C MET A 74 -7.29 2.70 6.76
N GLU A 75 -8.20 2.20 7.60
CA GLU A 75 -8.59 0.80 7.58
C GLU A 75 -9.62 0.48 6.49
N ILE A 76 -9.35 -0.58 5.76
CA ILE A 76 -10.18 -1.17 4.71
C ILE A 76 -10.59 -2.54 5.20
N ARG A 77 -11.87 -2.73 5.52
CA ARG A 77 -12.37 -4.03 5.99
C ARG A 77 -12.48 -5.00 4.82
N LEU A 78 -11.93 -6.19 5.00
CA LEU A 78 -12.08 -7.29 4.06
C LEU A 78 -13.17 -8.25 4.57
N PHE A 79 -14.12 -8.59 3.71
CA PHE A 79 -15.20 -9.52 4.03
C PHE A 79 -14.81 -10.92 3.61
N VAL A 80 -14.17 -11.67 4.52
CA VAL A 80 -13.68 -13.04 4.27
C VAL A 80 -14.80 -14.00 3.85
N GLY A 81 -16.02 -13.80 4.36
CA GLY A 81 -17.19 -14.61 3.97
C GLY A 81 -17.50 -14.54 2.48
N GLU A 82 -17.38 -13.35 1.87
CA GLU A 82 -17.53 -13.20 0.42
C GLU A 82 -16.38 -13.87 -0.33
N MET A 83 -15.14 -13.73 0.16
CA MET A 83 -13.98 -14.39 -0.46
C MET A 83 -14.13 -15.92 -0.53
N ILE A 84 -14.63 -16.53 0.54
CA ILE A 84 -14.88 -17.99 0.60
C ILE A 84 -15.95 -18.41 -0.42
N ASN A 85 -16.91 -17.52 -0.69
CA ASN A 85 -18.00 -17.75 -1.64
C ASN A 85 -17.64 -17.29 -3.08
N GLY A 86 -16.40 -16.86 -3.33
CA GLY A 86 -15.96 -16.33 -4.63
C GLY A 86 -16.43 -14.91 -4.95
N GLY A 87 -17.01 -14.21 -3.98
CA GLY A 87 -17.39 -12.80 -4.04
C GLY A 87 -16.23 -11.83 -3.75
N SER A 88 -16.47 -10.53 -3.98
CA SER A 88 -15.46 -9.49 -3.76
C SER A 88 -15.16 -9.33 -2.26
N PRO A 89 -13.87 -9.37 -1.83
CA PRO A 89 -13.49 -9.05 -0.45
C PRO A 89 -13.81 -7.61 -0.04
N VAL A 90 -13.88 -6.71 -1.02
CA VAL A 90 -14.08 -5.28 -0.81
C VAL A 90 -15.48 -4.93 -1.25
N MET A 91 -16.33 -4.57 -0.28
CA MET A 91 -17.71 -4.18 -0.51
C MET A 91 -17.86 -2.67 -0.32
N TYR A 92 -18.54 -2.02 -1.26
CA TYR A 92 -18.93 -0.62 -1.09
C TYR A 92 -20.12 -0.55 -0.12
N ASP A 93 -19.88 -0.04 1.08
CA ASP A 93 -20.94 0.18 2.05
C ASP A 93 -21.75 1.44 1.69
N GLY A 94 -22.86 1.25 0.98
CA GLY A 94 -23.79 2.32 0.61
C GLY A 94 -24.52 3.00 1.78
N LYS A 95 -24.40 2.49 3.02
CA LYS A 95 -24.97 3.09 4.23
C LYS A 95 -23.97 3.93 5.03
N LYS A 96 -22.68 3.92 4.66
CA LYS A 96 -21.71 4.82 5.29
C LYS A 96 -21.96 6.22 4.72
N ASN A 97 -22.49 7.11 5.55
CA ASN A 97 -22.60 8.54 5.22
C ASN A 97 -21.36 8.98 4.46
N ARG A 98 -21.56 9.70 3.34
CA ARG A 98 -20.51 10.29 2.50
C ARG A 98 -19.62 11.22 3.33
N GLY A 99 -18.77 10.65 4.17
CA GLY A 99 -17.63 11.29 4.79
C GLY A 99 -16.57 11.36 3.71
N SER A 100 -16.37 12.57 3.18
CA SER A 100 -15.20 13.02 2.42
C SER A 100 -13.94 12.17 2.66
N GLY A 101 -13.71 11.12 1.85
CA GLY A 101 -12.61 10.21 2.11
C GLY A 101 -12.43 9.05 1.14
N PHE A 102 -13.43 8.69 0.33
CA PHE A 102 -13.20 7.82 -0.83
C PHE A 102 -12.50 8.63 -1.92
N SER A 103 -11.19 8.83 -1.74
CA SER A 103 -10.37 9.56 -2.71
C SER A 103 -10.31 8.75 -4.01
N PRO A 104 -10.39 9.38 -5.21
CA PRO A 104 -10.29 8.68 -6.50
C PRO A 104 -9.03 7.81 -6.64
N ILE A 105 -8.00 8.07 -5.84
CA ILE A 105 -6.78 7.25 -5.70
C ILE A 105 -7.13 5.81 -5.30
N PHE A 106 -8.12 5.63 -4.43
CA PHE A 106 -8.55 4.33 -3.94
C PHE A 106 -9.24 3.50 -5.04
N THR A 107 -9.97 4.17 -5.93
CA THR A 107 -10.53 3.56 -7.15
C THR A 107 -9.42 3.07 -8.07
N SER A 108 -8.33 3.82 -8.21
CA SER A 108 -7.16 3.39 -9.01
C SER A 108 -6.45 2.19 -8.41
N VAL A 109 -6.25 2.16 -7.08
CA VAL A 109 -5.60 1.02 -6.40
C VAL A 109 -6.49 -0.22 -6.48
N SER A 110 -7.80 -0.10 -6.25
CA SER A 110 -8.76 -1.20 -6.42
C SER A 110 -8.83 -1.69 -7.87
N ALA A 111 -8.78 -0.79 -8.87
CA ALA A 111 -8.77 -1.17 -10.28
C ALA A 111 -7.51 -1.97 -10.66
N SER A 112 -6.37 -1.70 -10.01
CA SER A 112 -5.16 -2.50 -10.20
C SER A 112 -5.28 -3.93 -9.64
N TRP A 113 -6.17 -4.18 -8.69
CA TRP A 113 -6.44 -5.51 -8.13
C TRP A 113 -7.46 -6.32 -8.95
N PHE A 114 -8.42 -5.64 -9.60
CA PHE A 114 -9.48 -6.30 -10.39
C PHE A 114 -9.24 -6.31 -11.90
N GLY A 115 -8.12 -5.76 -12.39
CA GLY A 115 -7.71 -5.78 -13.80
C GLY A 115 -7.12 -7.12 -14.27
N GLY A 116 -7.74 -8.25 -13.92
CA GLY A 116 -7.42 -9.57 -14.47
C GLY A 116 -8.30 -9.88 -15.68
N GLY A 117 -8.02 -9.26 -16.84
CA GLY A 117 -8.81 -9.49 -18.04
C GLY A 117 -8.27 -8.78 -19.27
N GLY A 118 -7.19 -9.29 -19.85
CA GLY A 118 -6.71 -8.90 -21.18
C GLY A 118 -5.27 -8.43 -21.17
N GLY A 119 -4.44 -9.08 -21.99
CA GLY A 119 -2.99 -8.97 -21.97
C GLY A 119 -2.46 -7.55 -22.08
N GLY A 120 -1.36 -7.31 -21.37
CA GLY A 120 -0.66 -6.03 -21.42
C GLY A 120 0.48 -6.04 -20.43
N LYS A 121 1.69 -5.95 -20.97
CA LYS A 121 2.97 -5.85 -20.26
C LYS A 121 2.94 -4.66 -19.27
N CYS A 122 3.83 -4.69 -18.27
CA CYS A 122 4.83 -3.63 -18.00
C CYS A 122 5.10 -3.41 -16.50
N TRP A 123 6.38 -3.64 -16.15
CA TRP A 123 7.18 -3.22 -14.98
C TRP A 123 6.74 -3.62 -13.57
#